data_AF-W0VE70-F1
#
_entry.id   AF-W0VE70-F1
#
_cell.length_a   1.000
_cell.length_b   1.000
_cell.length_c   1.000
_cell.angle_alpha   90.00
_cell.angle_beta   90.00
_cell.angle_gamma   90.00
#
_symmetry.space_group_name_H-M   'P 1'
#
loop_
_entity.id
_entity.type
_entity.pdbx_description
1 polymer ?
#
loop_
_entity_poly.entity_id
_entity_poly.type
_entity_poly.pdbx_seq_one_letter_code
_entity_poly.pdbx_strand_id
1 'polypeptide(L)'
;MIMASLASLTSVSSLQSTIAFAERKVQQGQNQVQQDSDRLAQSRLQLDRDQEQVRQAQQQSRQAGQSEAAAAATPKPVNTSQAIQIPVPTQQVVASNFLNHQPQINAQGQTIGRLINVTA
;
A
#
# COMPACT_ATOMS: atom_id res chain seq x y z
N MET A 1 22.07 39.10 63.84
CA MET A 1 22.62 39.24 62.47
C MET A 1 22.91 37.89 61.79
N ILE A 2 23.26 36.82 62.51
CA ILE A 2 23.60 35.48 61.94
C ILE A 2 22.41 34.79 61.23
N MET A 3 21.18 34.97 61.73
CA MET A 3 19.98 34.35 61.15
C MET A 3 19.63 34.85 59.73
N ALA A 4 19.98 36.09 59.37
CA ALA A 4 19.70 36.64 58.05
C ALA A 4 20.58 36.03 56.95
N SER A 5 21.88 35.80 57.24
CA SER A 5 22.79 35.16 56.29
C SER A 5 22.39 33.72 55.96
N LEU A 6 21.95 32.93 56.94
CA LEU A 6 21.51 31.55 56.72
C LEU A 6 20.31 31.47 55.77
N ALA A 7 19.32 32.37 55.89
CA ALA A 7 18.19 32.45 54.98
C ALA A 7 18.61 32.86 53.55
N SER A 8 19.58 33.76 53.41
CA SER A 8 20.15 34.14 52.11
C SER A 8 20.94 32.99 51.46
N LEU A 9 21.69 32.20 52.22
CA LEU A 9 22.42 31.03 51.71
C LEU A 9 21.46 29.93 51.21
N THR A 10 20.38 29.65 51.96
CA THR A 10 19.36 28.67 51.59
C THR A 10 18.59 29.10 50.33
N SER A 11 18.25 30.38 50.20
CA SER A 11 17.56 30.90 49.00
C SER A 11 18.46 30.88 47.75
N VAL A 12 19.74 31.21 47.89
CA VAL A 12 20.71 31.09 46.78
C VAL A 12 20.87 29.63 46.34
N SER A 13 20.97 28.70 47.30
CA SER A 13 21.03 27.26 46.98
C SER A 13 19.76 26.76 46.28
N SER A 14 18.58 27.25 46.67
CA SER A 14 17.30 26.92 46.03
C SER A 14 17.18 27.50 44.62
N LEU A 15 17.74 28.68 44.38
CA LEU A 15 17.76 29.29 43.05
C LEU A 15 18.70 28.52 42.12
N GLN A 16 19.89 28.14 42.59
CA GLN A 16 20.84 27.35 41.80
C GLN A 16 20.27 25.97 41.41
N SER A 17 19.58 25.29 42.34
CA SER A 17 18.95 24.01 42.03
C SER A 17 17.81 24.16 41.01
N THR A 18 17.05 25.26 41.09
CA THR A 18 15.99 25.59 40.14
C THR A 18 16.54 25.88 38.75
N ILE A 19 17.64 26.63 38.66
CA ILE A 19 18.35 26.92 37.40
C ILE A 19 18.85 25.62 36.77
N ALA A 20 19.55 24.78 37.54
CA ALA A 20 20.07 23.50 37.04
C ALA A 20 18.94 22.57 36.54
N PHE A 21 17.78 22.57 37.22
CA PHE A 21 16.61 21.84 36.77
C PHE A 21 16.03 22.41 35.47
N ALA A 22 15.91 23.75 35.38
CA ALA A 22 15.42 24.43 34.19
C ALA A 22 16.34 24.17 32.98
N GLU A 23 17.65 24.25 33.16
CA GLU A 23 18.65 23.95 32.12
C GLU A 23 18.51 22.52 31.62
N ARG A 24 18.40 21.55 32.53
CA ARG A 24 18.18 20.14 32.16
C ARG A 24 16.88 19.97 31.38
N LYS A 25 15.80 20.63 31.80
CA LYS A 25 14.51 20.57 31.10
C LYS A 25 14.58 21.18 29.70
N VAL A 26 15.32 22.28 29.53
CA VAL A 26 15.57 22.90 28.22
C VAL A 26 16.40 21.97 27.33
N GLN A 27 17.46 21.36 27.85
CA GLN A 27 18.26 20.39 27.09
C GLN A 27 17.43 19.16 26.66
N GLN A 28 16.61 18.63 27.57
CA GLN A 28 15.69 17.53 27.25
C GLN A 28 14.66 17.93 26.20
N GLY A 29 14.07 19.12 26.31
CA GLY A 29 13.13 19.65 25.34
C GLY A 29 13.76 19.81 23.95
N GLN A 30 14.97 20.36 23.88
CA GLN A 30 15.70 20.49 22.61
C GLN A 30 15.96 19.13 21.94
N ASN A 31 16.37 18.13 22.72
CA ASN A 31 16.57 16.78 22.19
C ASN A 31 15.25 16.16 21.67
N GLN A 32 14.13 16.37 22.36
CA GLN A 32 12.82 15.89 21.90
C GLN A 32 12.39 16.58 20.61
N VAL A 33 12.52 17.90 20.52
CA VAL A 33 12.18 18.67 19.30
C VAL A 33 13.02 18.21 18.12
N GLN A 34 14.31 17.95 18.33
CA GLN A 34 15.17 17.44 17.27
C GLN A 34 14.71 16.06 16.78
N GLN A 35 14.46 15.13 17.71
CA GLN A 35 13.96 13.78 17.37
C GLN A 35 12.61 13.83 16.64
N ASP A 36 11.71 14.69 17.09
CA ASP A 36 10.40 14.86 16.46
C ASP A 36 10.52 15.47 15.07
N SER A 37 11.44 16.42 14.89
CA SER A 37 11.74 17.01 13.59
C SER A 37 12.27 15.97 12.60
N ASP A 38 13.16 15.08 13.06
CA ASP A 38 13.71 13.99 12.24
C ASP A 38 12.61 12.98 11.86
N ARG A 39 11.75 12.61 12.82
CA ARG A 39 10.58 11.75 12.56
C ARG A 39 9.60 12.39 11.57
N LEU A 40 9.36 13.69 11.71
CA LEU A 40 8.47 14.43 10.81
C LEU A 40 9.05 14.46 9.39
N ALA A 41 10.35 14.70 9.24
CA ALA A 41 11.03 14.70 7.95
C ALA A 41 10.94 13.31 7.28
N GLN A 42 11.18 12.24 8.03
CA GLN A 42 11.03 10.87 7.53
C GLN A 42 9.58 10.55 7.12
N SER A 43 8.61 10.97 7.93
CA SER A 43 7.18 10.78 7.62
C SER A 43 6.78 11.51 6.34
N ARG A 44 7.25 12.75 6.13
CA ARG A 44 7.00 13.50 4.89
C ARG A 44 7.58 12.78 3.67
N LEU A 45 8.82 12.30 3.74
CA LEU A 45 9.44 11.54 2.66
C LEU A 45 8.71 10.23 2.35
N GLN A 46 8.10 9.60 3.36
CA GLN A 46 7.26 8.42 3.15
C GLN A 46 5.94 8.80 2.46
N LEU A 47 5.28 9.87 2.93
CA LEU A 47 4.02 10.35 2.33
C LEU A 47 4.16 10.79 0.87
N ASP A 48 5.28 11.41 0.50
CA ASP A 48 5.55 11.75 -0.91
C ASP A 48 5.68 10.49 -1.77
N ARG A 49 6.43 9.48 -1.30
CA ARG A 49 6.56 8.19 -2.00
C ARG A 49 5.22 7.47 -2.14
N ASP A 50 4.42 7.44 -1.07
CA ASP A 50 3.11 6.79 -1.09
C ASP A 50 2.15 7.52 -2.07
N GLN A 51 2.19 8.85 -2.12
CA GLN A 51 1.43 9.62 -3.10
C GLN A 51 1.86 9.31 -4.53
N GLU A 52 3.15 9.21 -4.81
CA GLU A 52 3.66 8.83 -6.13
C GLU A 52 3.20 7.43 -6.52
N GLN A 53 3.28 6.46 -5.61
CA GLN A 53 2.78 5.10 -5.85
C GLN A 53 1.28 5.09 -6.16
N VAL A 54 0.47 5.84 -5.40
CA VAL A 54 -0.97 5.94 -5.65
C VAL A 54 -1.24 6.57 -7.02
N ARG A 55 -0.52 7.64 -7.39
CA ARG A 55 -0.67 8.26 -8.73
C ARG A 55 -0.32 7.27 -9.84
N GLN A 56 0.77 6.52 -9.70
CA GLN A 56 1.17 5.50 -10.66
C GLN A 56 0.13 4.38 -10.77
N ALA A 57 -0.36 3.86 -9.64
CA ALA A 57 -1.39 2.84 -9.61
C ALA A 57 -2.69 3.31 -10.28
N GLN A 58 -3.09 4.57 -10.05
CA GLN A 58 -4.26 5.16 -10.70
C GLN A 58 -4.06 5.30 -12.22
N GLN A 59 -2.87 5.69 -12.68
CA GLN A 59 -2.57 5.76 -14.12
C GLN A 59 -2.61 4.37 -14.76
N GLN A 60 -1.98 3.38 -14.13
CA GLN A 60 -2.00 1.98 -14.59
C GLN A 60 -3.42 1.43 -14.65
N SER A 61 -4.23 1.68 -13.62
CA SER A 61 -5.64 1.27 -13.60
C SER A 61 -6.44 1.89 -14.76
N ARG A 62 -6.24 3.19 -15.05
CA ARG A 62 -6.89 3.85 -16.20
C ARG A 62 -6.43 3.29 -17.54
N GLN A 63 -5.16 2.97 -17.68
CA GLN A 63 -4.61 2.36 -18.90
C GLN A 63 -5.16 0.93 -19.10
N ALA A 64 -5.18 0.12 -18.03
CA ALA A 64 -5.75 -1.23 -18.08
C ALA A 64 -7.24 -1.20 -18.48
N GLY A 65 -8.04 -0.31 -17.90
CA GLY A 65 -9.45 -0.15 -18.27
C GLY A 65 -9.65 0.32 -19.72
N GLN A 66 -8.75 1.13 -20.27
CA GLN A 66 -8.79 1.54 -21.68
C GLN A 66 -8.37 0.41 -22.62
N SER A 67 -7.37 -0.39 -22.26
CA SER A 67 -6.99 -1.59 -23.02
C SER A 67 -8.11 -2.63 -23.03
N GLU A 68 -8.83 -2.82 -21.93
CA GLU A 68 -9.98 -3.73 -21.86
C GLU A 68 -11.15 -3.22 -22.72
N ALA A 69 -11.40 -1.91 -22.73
CA ALA A 69 -12.39 -1.28 -23.62
C ALA A 69 -11.99 -1.34 -25.11
N ALA A 70 -10.69 -1.25 -25.44
CA ALA A 70 -10.18 -1.40 -26.79
C ALA A 70 -10.23 -2.86 -27.29
N ALA A 71 -10.08 -3.84 -26.39
CA ALA A 71 -10.27 -5.26 -26.68
C ALA A 71 -11.76 -5.64 -26.84
N ALA A 72 -12.68 -4.80 -26.34
CA ALA A 72 -14.12 -4.93 -26.56
C ALA A 72 -14.60 -4.32 -27.90
N ALA A 73 -13.68 -4.02 -28.84
CA ALA A 73 -14.04 -3.83 -30.23
C ALA A 73 -14.75 -5.10 -30.73
N THR A 74 -16.03 -4.93 -31.06
CA THR A 74 -17.00 -5.96 -31.47
C THR A 74 -16.34 -7.12 -32.24
N PRO A 75 -16.39 -8.37 -31.74
CA PRO A 75 -15.89 -9.50 -32.51
C PRO A 75 -16.68 -9.58 -33.81
N LYS A 76 -15.98 -9.47 -34.95
CA LYS A 76 -16.55 -9.67 -36.28
C LYS A 76 -17.23 -11.04 -36.28
N PRO A 77 -18.51 -11.17 -36.68
CA PRO A 77 -19.18 -12.45 -36.68
C PRO A 77 -18.43 -13.39 -37.63
N VAL A 78 -17.82 -14.43 -37.07
CA VAL A 78 -17.18 -15.50 -37.82
C VAL A 78 -18.26 -16.25 -38.60
N ASN A 79 -18.16 -16.23 -39.93
CA ASN A 79 -19.09 -16.92 -40.81
C ASN A 79 -18.76 -18.43 -40.79
N THR A 80 -19.57 -19.23 -40.09
CA THR A 80 -19.39 -20.68 -39.91
C THR A 80 -19.96 -21.52 -41.06
N SER A 81 -20.52 -20.90 -42.11
CA SER A 81 -21.23 -21.60 -43.18
C SER A 81 -20.35 -22.40 -44.15
N GLN A 82 -19.02 -22.37 -44.01
CA GLN A 82 -18.09 -23.11 -44.87
C GLN A 82 -17.32 -24.25 -44.18
N ALA A 83 -17.55 -24.52 -42.89
CA ALA A 83 -16.75 -25.48 -42.12
C ALA A 83 -17.28 -26.93 -42.13
N ILE A 84 -18.27 -27.27 -42.96
CA ILE A 84 -18.78 -28.64 -43.09
C ILE A 84 -18.18 -29.28 -44.34
N GLN A 85 -16.97 -29.84 -44.23
CA GLN A 85 -16.46 -30.89 -45.13
C GLN A 85 -15.13 -31.47 -44.65
N ILE A 86 -15.14 -32.11 -43.47
CA ILE A 86 -14.10 -33.10 -43.12
C ILE A 86 -14.82 -34.30 -42.48
N PRO A 87 -14.65 -35.53 -42.99
CA PRO A 87 -15.23 -36.72 -42.36
C PRO A 87 -14.61 -36.92 -40.99
N VAL A 88 -15.46 -37.09 -39.96
CA VAL A 88 -15.07 -37.36 -38.58
C VAL A 88 -14.56 -38.80 -38.45
N PRO A 89 -13.29 -39.04 -38.07
CA PRO A 89 -12.96 -40.26 -37.35
C PRO A 89 -13.42 -40.06 -35.89
N THR A 90 -14.28 -40.96 -35.45
CA THR A 90 -14.80 -41.06 -34.09
C THR A 90 -13.66 -41.12 -33.05
N GLN A 91 -13.91 -40.43 -31.92
CA GLN A 91 -13.18 -40.46 -30.63
C GLN A 91 -12.13 -39.37 -30.39
N GLN A 92 -12.58 -38.23 -29.85
CA GLN A 92 -11.92 -37.73 -28.64
C GLN A 92 -12.96 -37.07 -27.74
N VAL A 93 -13.54 -37.91 -26.89
CA VAL A 93 -14.30 -37.50 -25.71
C VAL A 93 -13.30 -36.82 -24.78
N VAL A 94 -13.11 -35.51 -24.90
CA VAL A 94 -12.43 -34.71 -23.88
C VAL A 94 -13.46 -33.83 -23.20
N ALA A 95 -14.13 -34.49 -22.25
CA ALA A 95 -14.68 -33.91 -21.04
C ALA A 95 -15.60 -32.68 -21.21
N SER A 96 -16.88 -32.98 -21.40
CA SER A 96 -18.05 -32.18 -21.04
C SER A 96 -18.10 -31.76 -19.54
N ASN A 97 -17.03 -31.96 -18.77
CA ASN A 97 -16.95 -31.63 -17.34
C ASN A 97 -16.56 -30.17 -17.05
N PHE A 98 -16.19 -29.37 -18.05
CA PHE A 98 -15.80 -27.97 -17.82
C PHE A 98 -16.98 -26.99 -17.75
N LEU A 99 -18.21 -27.42 -18.05
CA LEU A 99 -19.39 -26.54 -18.12
C LEU A 99 -20.04 -26.24 -16.76
N ASN A 100 -19.52 -26.77 -15.65
CA ASN A 100 -20.19 -26.68 -14.33
C ASN A 100 -19.30 -26.22 -13.17
N HIS A 101 -18.14 -25.61 -13.45
CA HIS A 101 -17.29 -25.10 -12.38
C HIS A 101 -17.55 -23.62 -12.14
N GLN A 102 -18.34 -23.36 -11.10
CA GLN A 102 -18.52 -22.01 -10.55
C GLN A 102 -17.15 -21.43 -10.17
N PRO A 103 -16.86 -20.15 -10.48
CA PRO A 103 -15.58 -19.52 -10.17
C PRO A 103 -15.26 -19.69 -8.70
N GLN A 104 -14.06 -20.18 -8.37
CA GLN A 104 -13.64 -20.27 -6.98
C GLN A 104 -13.38 -18.87 -6.45
N ILE A 105 -13.95 -18.54 -5.29
CA ILE A 105 -13.85 -17.22 -4.67
C ILE A 105 -12.99 -17.34 -3.41
N ASN A 106 -12.05 -16.41 -3.21
CA ASN A 106 -11.26 -16.35 -1.97
C ASN A 106 -12.06 -15.76 -0.79
N ALA A 107 -11.49 -15.78 0.41
CA ALA A 107 -12.13 -15.26 1.61
C ALA A 107 -12.49 -13.75 1.54
N GLN A 108 -11.91 -13.03 0.58
CA GLN A 108 -12.13 -11.62 0.31
C GLN A 108 -13.14 -11.36 -0.83
N GLY A 109 -13.78 -12.40 -1.39
CA GLY A 109 -14.78 -12.24 -2.44
C GLY A 109 -14.21 -12.13 -3.87
N GLN A 110 -12.92 -12.38 -4.08
CA GLN A 110 -12.29 -12.28 -5.41
C GLN A 110 -12.30 -13.62 -6.14
N THR A 111 -12.64 -13.60 -7.44
CA THR A 111 -12.60 -14.77 -8.31
C THR A 111 -11.17 -15.18 -8.64
N ILE A 112 -10.83 -16.45 -8.37
CA ILE A 112 -9.56 -17.08 -8.74
C ILE A 112 -9.78 -17.88 -10.03
N GLY A 113 -9.26 -17.38 -11.15
CA GLY A 113 -9.19 -18.14 -12.41
C GLY A 113 -8.08 -19.20 -12.36
N ARG A 114 -8.28 -20.36 -13.01
CA ARG A 114 -7.22 -21.37 -13.17
C ARG A 114 -6.44 -21.14 -14.47
N LEU A 115 -5.12 -21.23 -14.40
CA LEU A 115 -4.25 -21.20 -15.57
C LEU A 115 -4.48 -22.47 -16.41
N ILE A 116 -4.94 -22.33 -17.65
CA ILE A 116 -5.02 -23.45 -18.59
C ILE A 116 -3.74 -23.42 -19.43
N ASN A 117 -2.85 -24.37 -19.17
CA ASN A 117 -1.65 -24.53 -19.97
C ASN A 117 -2.03 -25.30 -21.25
N VAL A 118 -2.01 -24.64 -22.40
CA VAL A 118 -2.19 -25.29 -23.72
C VAL A 118 -0.83 -25.32 -24.41
N THR A 119 -0.13 -26.45 -24.31
CA THR A 119 0.98 -26.77 -25.21
C THR A 119 0.40 -27.23 -26.55
N ALA A 120 0.77 -26.52 -27.63
CA ALA A 120 0.43 -26.83 -29.01
C ALA A 120 1.24 -28.01 -29.55
#